data_AF-D0UBD2-F1
#
_entry.id   AF-D0UBD2-F1
#
_cell.length_a   1.000
_cell.length_b   1.000
_cell.length_c   1.000
_cell.angle_alpha   90.00
_cell.angle_beta   90.00
_cell.angle_gamma   90.00
#
_symmetry.space_group_name_H-M   'P 1'
#
loop_
_entity.id
_entity.type
_entity.pdbx_description
1 polymer ?
#
loop_
_entity_poly.entity_id
_entity_poly.type
_entity_poly.pdbx_seq_one_letter_code
_entity_poly.pdbx_strand_id
1 'polypeptide(L)'
;ALNKNTIKNRFPVPRIEDLFDKLQGSSYFSRIDLKSGYHQIRIVPEDIHKSGFQTTFGLYEFVVMPFGLTNAPATINRMMEHIFRKHRAYTGVFF
;
A
#
# COMPACT_ATOMS: atom_id res chain seq x y z
N ALA A 1 16.64 11.18 1.33
CA ALA A 1 16.36 12.45 0.63
C ALA A 1 14.96 12.46 0.03
N LEU A 2 14.65 11.50 -0.87
CA LEU A 2 13.35 11.43 -1.58
C LEU A 2 12.12 11.55 -0.67
N ASN A 3 11.99 10.68 0.33
CA ASN A 3 10.86 10.68 1.27
C ASN A 3 10.60 12.00 2.03
N LYS A 4 11.64 12.81 2.24
CA LYS A 4 11.49 14.12 2.90
C LYS A 4 10.93 15.17 1.93
N ASN A 5 11.20 15.01 0.63
CA ASN A 5 10.75 15.89 -0.43
C ASN A 5 9.38 15.46 -1.01
N THR A 6 8.93 14.25 -0.71
CA THR A 6 7.62 13.74 -1.12
C THR A 6 6.52 14.30 -0.24
N ILE A 7 5.46 14.82 -0.86
CA ILE A 7 4.24 15.23 -0.15
C ILE A 7 3.60 13.99 0.49
N LYS A 8 3.46 14.00 1.81
CA LYS A 8 2.93 12.86 2.57
C LYS A 8 1.44 12.69 2.35
N ASN A 9 1.04 11.54 1.84
CA ASN A 9 -0.36 11.14 1.73
C ASN A 9 -0.83 10.59 3.08
N ARG A 10 -1.61 11.37 3.82
CA ARG A 10 -2.23 10.96 5.08
C ARG A 10 -3.53 10.21 4.81
N PHE A 11 -3.42 9.07 4.16
CA PHE A 11 -4.58 8.19 3.98
C PHE A 11 -5.03 7.69 5.36
N PRO A 12 -6.34 7.75 5.68
CA PRO A 12 -6.82 7.34 6.99
C PRO A 12 -6.60 5.84 7.15
N VAL A 13 -5.73 5.47 8.09
CA VAL A 13 -5.60 4.08 8.52
C VAL A 13 -6.71 3.82 9.53
N PRO A 14 -7.59 2.83 9.30
CA PRO A 14 -8.65 2.51 10.24
C PRO A 14 -8.05 2.12 11.60
N ARG A 15 -8.74 2.46 12.69
CA ARG A 15 -8.33 1.97 14.00
C ARG A 15 -8.59 0.47 14.08
N ILE A 16 -7.80 -0.22 14.90
CA ILE A 16 -7.98 -1.66 15.08
C ILE A 16 -9.36 -1.99 15.68
N GLU A 17 -9.88 -1.12 16.54
CA GLU A 17 -11.23 -1.21 17.11
C GLU A 17 -12.31 -1.17 16.03
N ASP A 18 -12.25 -0.21 15.10
CA ASP A 18 -13.18 -0.11 13.96
C ASP A 18 -13.19 -1.38 13.09
N LEU A 19 -12.08 -2.13 13.10
CA LEU A 19 -11.96 -3.39 12.39
C LEU A 19 -12.67 -4.53 13.14
N PHE A 20 -12.47 -4.60 14.45
CA PHE A 20 -13.11 -5.62 15.28
C PHE A 20 -14.62 -5.43 15.36
N ASP A 21 -15.10 -4.20 15.42
CA ASP A 21 -16.54 -3.90 15.41
C ASP A 21 -17.22 -4.41 14.14
N LYS A 22 -16.55 -4.32 12.98
CA LYS A 22 -17.06 -4.85 11.70
C LYS A 22 -17.06 -6.37 11.64
N LEU A 23 -16.11 -7.00 12.33
CA LEU A 23 -15.93 -8.43 12.35
C LEU A 23 -16.81 -9.10 13.43
N GLN A 24 -17.33 -8.32 14.38
CA GLN A 24 -18.21 -8.80 15.43
C GLN A 24 -19.45 -9.50 14.85
N GLY A 25 -19.79 -10.67 15.42
CA GLY A 25 -20.93 -11.48 14.98
C GLY A 25 -20.63 -12.44 13.81
N SER A 26 -19.43 -12.39 13.23
CA SER A 26 -18.99 -13.38 12.24
C SER A 26 -18.50 -14.66 12.92
N SER A 27 -18.90 -15.82 12.41
CA SER A 27 -18.48 -17.13 12.93
C SER A 27 -17.18 -17.65 12.30
N TYR A 28 -16.79 -17.11 11.13
CA TYR A 28 -15.64 -17.57 10.36
C TYR A 28 -14.84 -16.37 9.86
N PHE A 29 -13.51 -16.49 9.92
CA PHE A 29 -12.57 -15.47 9.47
C PHE A 29 -11.60 -16.05 8.45
N SER A 30 -11.20 -15.22 7.49
CA SER A 30 -10.16 -15.55 6.51
C SER A 30 -9.19 -14.38 6.40
N ARG A 31 -7.90 -14.69 6.35
CA ARG A 31 -6.83 -13.70 6.19
C ARG A 31 -6.10 -13.95 4.88
N ILE A 32 -6.00 -12.90 4.06
CA ILE A 32 -5.30 -12.94 2.79
C ILE A 32 -4.08 -12.05 2.92
N ASP A 33 -2.90 -12.61 2.66
CA ASP A 33 -1.65 -11.87 2.59
C ASP A 33 -1.23 -11.69 1.12
N LEU A 34 -0.93 -10.45 0.72
CA LEU A 34 -0.43 -10.20 -0.63
C LEU A 34 1.08 -10.43 -0.69
N LYS A 35 1.48 -11.52 -1.36
CA LYS A 35 2.89 -11.80 -1.63
C LYS A 35 3.54 -10.62 -2.37
N SER A 36 4.55 -10.01 -1.76
CA SER A 36 5.25 -8.85 -2.33
C SER A 36 4.32 -7.71 -2.73
N GLY A 37 3.28 -7.41 -1.92
CA GLY A 37 2.20 -6.47 -2.28
C GLY A 37 2.64 -5.12 -2.83
N TYR A 38 3.75 -4.55 -2.34
CA TYR A 38 4.31 -3.31 -2.88
C TYR A 38 4.75 -3.45 -4.35
N HIS A 39 5.46 -4.53 -4.69
CA HIS A 39 5.98 -4.78 -6.04
C HIS A 39 4.89 -5.15 -7.05
N GLN A 40 3.64 -5.30 -6.63
CA GLN A 40 2.52 -5.52 -7.54
C GLN A 40 1.95 -4.20 -8.09
N ILE A 41 2.29 -3.06 -7.47
CA ILE A 41 1.75 -1.75 -7.84
C ILE A 41 2.76 -1.01 -8.72
N ARG A 42 2.33 -0.61 -9.92
CA ARG A 42 3.17 0.17 -10.84
C ARG A 42 3.36 1.60 -10.34
N ILE A 43 4.58 2.11 -10.50
CA ILE A 43 4.85 3.54 -10.36
C ILE A 43 4.29 4.24 -11.59
N VAL A 44 3.75 5.43 -11.38
CA VAL A 44 3.28 6.32 -12.44
C VAL A 44 4.48 6.66 -13.36
N PRO A 45 4.39 6.52 -14.69
CA PRO A 45 5.54 6.63 -15.60
C PRO A 45 6.39 7.89 -15.38
N GLU A 46 5.73 9.01 -15.10
CA GLU A 46 6.32 10.31 -14.84
C GLU A 46 7.16 10.35 -13.54
N ASP A 47 6.92 9.44 -12.61
CA ASP A 47 7.60 9.35 -11.31
C ASP A 47 8.68 8.26 -11.26
N ILE A 48 8.83 7.42 -12.29
CA ILE A 48 9.80 6.31 -12.32
C ILE A 48 11.23 6.80 -12.05
N HIS A 49 11.64 7.88 -12.72
CA HIS A 49 12.99 8.46 -12.57
C HIS A 49 13.31 8.91 -11.14
N LYS A 50 12.30 9.24 -10.33
CA LYS A 50 12.48 9.62 -8.93
C LYS A 50 12.90 8.46 -8.04
N SER A 51 12.66 7.23 -8.49
CA SER A 51 13.02 5.99 -7.80
C SER A 51 14.40 5.45 -8.18
N GLY A 52 15.19 6.23 -8.92
CA GLY A 52 16.53 5.85 -9.35
C GLY A 52 17.46 5.48 -8.18
N PHE A 53 18.20 4.39 -8.33
CA PHE A 53 19.23 3.94 -7.38
C PHE A 53 20.46 3.46 -8.14
N GLN A 54 21.63 3.72 -7.55
CA GLN A 54 22.92 3.35 -8.15
C GLN A 54 23.42 2.04 -7.55
N THR A 55 23.93 1.17 -8.43
CA THR A 55 24.67 -0.04 -8.08
C THR A 55 26.08 0.05 -8.68
N THR A 56 26.95 -0.90 -8.35
CA THR A 56 28.26 -1.05 -9.01
C THR A 56 28.16 -1.33 -10.50
N PHE A 57 26.99 -1.78 -10.98
CA PHE A 57 26.74 -2.16 -12.37
C PHE A 57 26.03 -1.07 -13.18
N GLY A 58 25.56 0.01 -12.54
CA GLY A 58 24.86 1.09 -13.23
C GLY A 58 23.75 1.74 -12.41
N LEU A 59 23.04 2.66 -13.06
CA LEU A 59 21.85 3.33 -12.54
C LEU A 59 20.61 2.53 -12.97
N TYR A 60 19.77 2.20 -11.99
CA TYR A 60 18.52 1.47 -12.21
C TYR A 60 17.35 2.27 -11.63
N GLU A 61 16.17 2.05 -12.17
CA GLU A 61 14.93 2.69 -11.73
C GLU A 61 13.89 1.62 -11.44
N PHE A 62 13.00 1.89 -10.48
CA PHE A 62 11.91 0.98 -10.17
C PHE A 62 10.69 1.27 -11.05
N VAL A 63 10.18 0.26 -11.75
CA VAL A 63 8.91 0.33 -12.51
C VAL A 63 7.70 -0.01 -11.64
N VAL A 64 7.94 -0.72 -10.54
CA VAL A 64 6.95 -1.08 -9.51
C VAL A 64 7.38 -0.52 -8.17
N MET A 65 6.44 -0.26 -7.28
CA MET A 65 6.70 0.43 -6.03
C MET A 65 7.69 -0.35 -5.14
N PRO A 66 8.89 0.21 -4.85
CA PRO A 66 9.84 -0.42 -3.95
C PRO A 66 9.46 -0.20 -2.49
N PHE A 67 10.05 -1.02 -1.62
CA PHE A 67 10.00 -0.78 -0.19
C PHE A 67 10.63 0.57 0.18
N GLY A 68 10.10 1.18 1.24
CA GLY A 68 10.69 2.38 1.83
C GLY A 68 10.18 3.71 1.28
N LEU A 69 9.30 3.75 0.25
CA LEU A 69 8.63 5.00 -0.14
C LEU A 69 7.59 5.41 0.91
N THR A 70 7.59 6.69 1.32
CA THR A 70 6.72 7.19 2.40
C THR A 70 5.23 6.98 2.17
N ASN A 71 4.78 7.04 0.91
CA ASN A 71 3.36 6.88 0.58
C ASN A 71 2.98 5.44 0.23
N ALA A 72 3.91 4.49 0.34
CA ALA A 72 3.65 3.12 -0.09
C ALA A 72 2.48 2.45 0.67
N PRO A 73 2.39 2.52 2.01
CA PRO A 73 1.27 1.94 2.74
C PRO A 73 -0.07 2.62 2.39
N ALA A 74 -0.05 3.94 2.22
CA ALA A 74 -1.24 4.72 1.84
C ALA A 74 -1.77 4.30 0.45
N THR A 75 -0.88 4.05 -0.50
CA THR A 75 -1.26 3.59 -1.85
C THR A 75 -1.88 2.20 -1.81
N ILE A 76 -1.32 1.26 -1.04
CA ILE A 76 -1.90 -0.08 -0.89
C ILE A 76 -3.27 0.00 -0.22
N ASN A 77 -3.40 0.72 0.90
CA ASN A 77 -4.67 0.86 1.60
C ASN A 77 -5.76 1.45 0.70
N ARG A 78 -5.43 2.46 -0.10
CA ARG A 78 -6.37 3.03 -1.09
C ARG A 78 -6.76 2.04 -2.17
N MET A 79 -5.81 1.26 -2.68
CA MET A 79 -6.08 0.21 -3.68
C MET A 79 -7.03 -0.85 -3.12
N MET A 80 -6.75 -1.32 -1.90
CA MET A 80 -7.58 -2.33 -1.24
C MET A 80 -8.98 -1.81 -0.92
N GLU A 81 -9.12 -0.56 -0.45
CA GLU A 81 -10.44 0.04 -0.27
C GLU A 81 -11.21 0.12 -1.60
N HIS A 82 -10.54 0.42 -2.70
CA HIS A 82 -11.17 0.46 -4.02
C HIS A 82 -11.63 -0.93 -4.47
N ILE A 83 -10.78 -1.96 -4.36
CA ILE A 83 -11.08 -3.34 -4.75
C ILE A 83 -12.24 -3.90 -3.90
N PHE A 84 -12.16 -3.75 -2.58
CA PHE A 84 -13.14 -4.30 -1.65
C PHE A 84 -14.30 -3.36 -1.33
N ARG A 85 -14.46 -2.26 -2.07
CA ARG A 85 -15.49 -1.23 -1.79
C ARG A 85 -16.89 -1.81 -1.65
N LYS A 86 -17.24 -2.81 -2.48
CA LYS A 86 -18.55 -3.48 -2.45
C LYS A 86 -18.74 -4.42 -1.25
N HIS A 87 -17.65 -4.82 -0.59
CA HIS A 87 -17.63 -5.76 0.53
C HIS A 87 -17.14 -5.11 1.83
N ARG A 88 -17.07 -3.76 1.88
CA ARG A 88 -16.48 -2.99 2.99
C ARG A 88 -17.09 -3.26 4.37
N ALA A 89 -18.32 -3.77 4.41
CA ALA A 89 -18.99 -4.17 5.65
C ALA A 89 -18.31 -5.37 6.34
N TYR A 90 -17.63 -6.25 5.58
CA TYR A 90 -17.07 -7.51 6.07
C TYR A 90 -15.55 -7.61 5.88
N THR A 91 -14.95 -6.63 5.18
CA THR A 91 -13.52 -6.64 4.87
C THR A 91 -12.77 -5.60 5.70
N GLY A 92 -11.70 -6.05 6.36
CA GLY A 92 -10.71 -5.20 7.00
C GLY A 92 -9.41 -5.15 6.19
N VAL A 93 -8.85 -3.96 6.01
CA VAL A 93 -7.55 -3.77 5.35
C VAL A 93 -6.58 -3.19 6.38
N PHE A 94 -5.42 -3.83 6.52
CA PHE A 94 -4.35 -3.39 7.40
C PHE A 94 -3.00 -3.66 6.71
N PHE A 95 -2.07 -2.70 6.77
CA PHE A 95 -0.72 -2.75 6.22
C PHE A 95 0.27 -2.06 7.16
#